data_AF-A0A667WQ93-F1
#
_entry.id   AF-A0A667WQ93-F1
#
_cell.length_a   1.000
_cell.length_b   1.000
_cell.length_c   1.000
_cell.angle_alpha   90.00
_cell.angle_beta   90.00
_cell.angle_gamma   90.00
#
_symmetry.space_group_name_H-M   'P 1'
#
loop_
_entity.id
_entity.type
_entity.pdbx_description
1 polymer ?
#
loop_
_entity_poly.entity_id
_entity_poly.type
_entity_poly.pdbx_seq_one_letter_code
_entity_poly.pdbx_strand_id
1 'polypeptide(L)'
;AETEVSETQVSVMKLTPVIWFNLYRNEQQWRVWEDDGHVAFLTPFPNSPGLTVLVPRRPLTSDIFRLEKGDYEGLVLAARKVSRLLEEGLGAWGVGLIFEGNRMYLHP
;
A
#
# COMPACT_ATOMS: atom_id res chain seq x y z
N ALA A 1 -30.32 23.96 3.56
CA ALA A 1 -29.26 24.97 3.67
C ALA A 1 -28.19 24.39 4.58
N GLU A 2 -26.96 24.33 4.05
CA GLU A 2 -25.67 24.16 4.74
C GLU A 2 -25.57 23.05 5.79
N THR A 3 -25.08 21.88 5.35
CA THR A 3 -24.49 20.85 6.21
C THR A 3 -23.12 21.31 6.69
N GLU A 4 -23.07 21.74 7.95
CA GLU A 4 -21.84 21.82 8.74
C GLU A 4 -21.24 20.40 8.88
N VAL A 5 -20.10 20.20 8.24
CA VAL A 5 -19.28 18.99 8.40
C VAL A 5 -18.60 19.09 9.76
N SER A 6 -18.89 18.13 10.65
CA SER A 6 -18.41 18.12 12.03
C SER A 6 -16.88 17.98 12.11
N GLU A 7 -16.29 18.61 13.15
CA GLU A 7 -14.88 18.50 13.55
C GLU A 7 -14.36 17.04 13.63
N THR A 8 -15.26 16.06 13.72
CA THR A 8 -14.95 14.63 13.67
C THR A 8 -14.31 14.19 12.35
N GLN A 9 -14.58 14.87 11.22
CA GLN A 9 -13.93 14.59 9.93
C GLN A 9 -12.50 15.12 9.84
N VAL A 10 -12.17 16.17 10.60
CA VAL A 10 -10.82 16.79 10.61
C VAL A 10 -9.86 16.02 11.54
N SER A 11 -10.41 15.26 12.50
CA SER A 11 -9.64 14.45 13.46
C SER A 11 -9.29 13.04 12.95
N VAL A 12 -9.82 12.63 11.80
CA VAL A 12 -9.41 11.41 11.12
C VAL A 12 -7.99 11.62 10.60
N MET A 13 -7.04 11.22 11.42
CA MET A 13 -5.82 10.57 10.98
C MET A 13 -4.60 11.47 10.66
N LYS A 14 -4.18 12.28 11.63
CA LYS A 14 -2.74 12.43 11.92
C LYS A 14 -2.21 11.08 12.43
N LEU A 15 -2.04 10.10 11.54
CA LEU A 15 -1.70 8.74 11.93
C LEU A 15 -0.21 8.59 12.15
N THR A 16 0.15 8.29 13.38
CA THR A 16 1.45 7.76 13.73
C THR A 16 1.65 6.37 13.11
N PRO A 17 2.90 5.98 12.77
CA PRO A 17 3.21 4.70 12.10
C PRO A 17 2.70 3.44 12.82
N VAL A 18 2.45 3.55 14.13
CA VAL A 18 2.14 2.43 15.04
C VAL A 18 0.71 1.91 14.87
N ILE A 19 -0.25 2.79 14.58
CA ILE A 19 -1.66 2.41 14.40
C ILE A 19 -1.82 1.59 13.11
N TRP A 20 -1.13 2.01 12.05
CA TRP A 20 -1.06 1.23 10.81
C TRP A 20 -0.48 -0.15 11.08
N PHE A 21 0.65 -0.27 11.80
CA PHE A 21 1.29 -1.56 12.11
C PHE A 21 0.32 -2.60 12.72
N ASN A 22 -0.57 -2.15 13.63
CA ASN A 22 -1.55 -3.03 14.28
C ASN A 22 -2.70 -3.44 13.36
N LEU A 23 -3.13 -2.59 12.43
CA LEU A 23 -4.10 -2.95 11.38
C LEU A 23 -3.58 -4.07 10.47
N TYR A 24 -2.27 -4.17 10.22
CA TYR A 24 -1.70 -5.27 9.42
C TYR A 24 -1.81 -6.66 10.08
N ARG A 25 -2.07 -6.74 11.39
CA ARG A 25 -1.99 -8.00 12.15
C ARG A 25 -3.32 -8.71 12.36
N ASN A 26 -4.50 -8.08 12.25
CA ASN A 26 -5.71 -8.65 12.88
C ASN A 26 -7.09 -8.46 12.20
N GLU A 27 -7.23 -7.81 11.04
CA GLU A 27 -8.54 -7.70 10.37
C GLU A 27 -8.51 -8.27 8.94
N GLN A 28 -9.64 -8.78 8.46
CA GLN A 28 -9.81 -9.44 7.15
C GLN A 28 -9.08 -8.68 6.04
N GLN A 29 -7.86 -9.13 5.72
CA GLN A 29 -7.07 -8.53 4.67
C GLN A 29 -7.56 -9.07 3.33
N TRP A 30 -7.99 -8.19 2.42
CA TRP A 30 -8.08 -8.51 0.99
C TRP A 30 -6.66 -8.57 0.42
N ARG A 31 -5.89 -9.59 0.85
CA ARG A 31 -4.55 -9.84 0.32
C ARG A 31 -4.67 -10.15 -1.15
N VAL A 32 -3.92 -9.41 -1.94
CA VAL A 32 -3.79 -9.61 -3.39
C VAL A 32 -2.65 -10.59 -3.66
N TRP A 33 -1.56 -10.47 -2.88
CA TRP A 33 -0.38 -11.29 -3.05
C TRP A 33 0.53 -11.22 -1.82
N GLU A 34 1.29 -12.29 -1.54
CA GLU A 34 2.32 -12.28 -0.52
C GLU A 34 3.48 -13.23 -0.86
N ASP A 35 4.67 -12.92 -0.34
CA ASP A 35 5.80 -13.83 -0.25
C ASP A 35 6.49 -13.72 1.12
N ASP A 36 7.64 -14.36 1.27
CA ASP A 36 8.42 -14.37 2.52
C ASP A 36 8.89 -12.97 2.94
N GLY A 37 9.03 -12.03 1.99
CA GLY A 37 9.57 -10.69 2.23
C GLY A 37 8.53 -9.58 2.20
N HIS A 38 7.40 -9.79 1.52
CA HIS A 38 6.46 -8.72 1.16
C HIS A 38 5.00 -9.17 1.25
N VAL A 39 4.12 -8.19 1.40
CA VAL A 39 2.67 -8.40 1.33
C VAL A 39 2.01 -7.25 0.59
N ALA A 40 1.05 -7.58 -0.27
CA ALA A 40 0.22 -6.65 -1.01
C ALA A 40 -1.26 -6.88 -0.70
N PHE A 41 -1.99 -5.80 -0.42
CA PHE A 41 -3.39 -5.87 -0.05
C PHE A 41 -4.14 -4.63 -0.52
N LEU A 42 -5.45 -4.77 -0.74
CA LEU A 42 -6.31 -3.64 -1.08
C LEU A 42 -6.49 -2.73 0.13
N THR A 43 -6.36 -1.43 -0.07
CA THR A 43 -6.69 -0.46 0.98
C THR A 43 -8.20 -0.47 1.24
N PRO A 44 -8.65 -0.36 2.50
CA PRO A 44 -10.07 -0.18 2.81
C PRO A 44 -10.60 1.20 2.40
N PHE A 45 -9.71 2.14 2.06
CA PHE A 45 -10.07 3.49 1.61
C PHE A 45 -9.53 3.77 0.19
N PRO A 46 -10.04 3.08 -0.85
CA PRO A 46 -9.60 3.30 -2.21
C PRO A 46 -10.18 4.60 -2.78
N ASN A 47 -9.34 5.42 -3.42
CA ASN A 47 -9.82 6.48 -4.33
C ASN A 47 -10.15 5.94 -5.73
N SER A 48 -9.69 4.72 -6.04
CA SER A 48 -9.94 4.01 -7.29
C SER A 48 -10.05 2.49 -7.06
N PRO A 49 -10.85 1.77 -7.86
CA PRO A 49 -10.92 0.32 -7.78
C PRO A 49 -9.53 -0.33 -7.91
N GLY A 50 -9.18 -1.23 -7.00
CA GLY A 50 -7.92 -1.98 -7.07
C GLY A 50 -6.69 -1.28 -6.49
N LEU A 51 -6.84 -0.11 -5.86
CA LEU A 51 -5.73 0.54 -5.16
C LEU A 51 -5.12 -0.43 -4.12
N THR A 52 -3.87 -0.81 -4.38
CA THR A 52 -3.15 -1.83 -3.63
C THR A 52 -1.95 -1.21 -2.94
N VAL A 53 -1.76 -1.57 -1.66
CA VAL A 53 -0.59 -1.18 -0.87
C VAL A 53 0.34 -2.37 -0.78
N LEU A 54 1.59 -2.19 -1.21
CA LEU A 54 2.68 -3.15 -1.08
C LEU A 54 3.63 -2.69 0.02
N VAL A 55 3.91 -3.59 0.97
CA VAL A 55 4.80 -3.32 2.11
C VAL A 55 5.79 -4.47 2.36
N PRO A 56 7.00 -4.18 2.84
CA PRO A 56 7.92 -5.20 3.32
C PRO A 56 7.44 -5.76 4.67
N ARG A 57 7.68 -7.05 4.93
CA ARG A 57 7.40 -7.68 6.24
C ARG A 57 8.40 -7.27 7.31
N ARG A 58 9.61 -6.89 6.90
CA ARG A 58 10.64 -6.37 7.81
C ARG A 58 10.64 -4.84 7.82
N PRO A 59 10.94 -4.20 8.96
CA PRO A 59 11.13 -2.75 9.00
C PRO A 59 12.28 -2.34 8.07
N LEU A 60 11.99 -1.46 7.12
CA LEU A 60 12.96 -0.80 6.24
C LEU A 60 12.98 0.71 6.52
N THR A 61 14.09 1.37 6.19
CA THR A 61 14.15 2.84 6.17
C THR A 61 13.06 3.40 5.25
N SER A 62 12.44 4.49 5.67
CA SER A 62 11.46 5.22 4.85
C SER A 62 12.12 6.06 3.76
N ASP A 63 13.44 6.06 3.63
CA ASP A 63 14.14 6.70 2.52
C ASP A 63 14.55 5.64 1.50
N ILE A 64 13.81 5.58 0.40
CA ILE A 64 14.03 4.61 -0.67
C ILE A 64 15.44 4.71 -1.29
N PHE A 65 16.01 5.91 -1.35
CA PHE A 65 17.34 6.12 -1.92
C PHE A 65 18.46 5.63 -1.01
N ARG A 66 18.13 5.30 0.24
CA ARG A 66 19.06 4.77 1.25
C ARG A 66 18.84 3.29 1.54
N LEU A 67 17.95 2.63 0.80
CA LEU A 67 17.80 1.18 0.90
C LEU A 67 19.07 0.48 0.41
N GLU A 68 19.37 -0.64 1.06
CA GLU A 68 20.36 -1.57 0.51
C GLU A 68 19.86 -2.10 -0.83
N LYS A 69 20.79 -2.36 -1.75
CA LYS A 69 20.48 -2.80 -3.11
C LYS A 69 19.48 -3.97 -3.15
N GLY A 70 19.65 -4.97 -2.28
CA GLY A 70 18.77 -6.14 -2.23
C GLY A 70 17.34 -5.81 -1.81
N ASP A 71 17.14 -4.82 -0.93
CA ASP A 71 15.81 -4.39 -0.51
C ASP A 71 15.10 -3.60 -1.59
N TYR A 72 15.84 -2.70 -2.22
CA TYR A 72 15.32 -1.94 -3.35
C TYR A 72 14.89 -2.87 -4.48
N GLU A 73 15.75 -3.81 -4.87
CA GLU A 73 15.45 -4.82 -5.89
C GLU A 73 14.25 -5.68 -5.48
N GLY A 74 14.21 -6.15 -4.23
CA GLY A 74 13.10 -6.93 -3.69
C GLY A 74 11.76 -6.21 -3.80
N LEU A 75 11.70 -4.94 -3.39
CA LEU A 75 10.51 -4.11 -3.46
C LEU A 75 10.03 -3.90 -4.90
N VAL A 76 10.95 -3.57 -5.81
CA VAL A 76 10.61 -3.33 -7.23
C VAL A 76 10.14 -4.62 -7.91
N LEU A 77 10.77 -5.76 -7.59
CA LEU A 77 10.35 -7.06 -8.12
C LEU A 77 8.98 -7.49 -7.57
N ALA A 78 8.71 -7.24 -6.29
CA ALA A 78 7.40 -7.47 -5.70
C ALA A 78 6.34 -6.58 -6.37
N ALA A 79 6.63 -5.29 -6.58
CA ALA A 79 5.73 -4.37 -7.26
C ALA A 79 5.40 -4.82 -8.69
N ARG A 80 6.40 -5.29 -9.44
CA ARG A 80 6.19 -5.85 -10.78
C ARG A 80 5.30 -7.10 -10.76
N LYS A 81 5.40 -7.95 -9.74
CA LYS A 81 4.49 -9.12 -9.61
C LYS A 81 3.06 -8.66 -9.36
N VAL A 82 2.87 -7.72 -8.42
CA VAL A 82 1.55 -7.20 -8.07
C VAL A 82 0.91 -6.44 -9.23
N SER A 83 1.69 -5.65 -9.98
CA SER A 83 1.15 -4.91 -11.13
C SER A 83 0.53 -5.85 -12.16
N ARG A 84 1.19 -6.98 -12.46
CA ARG A 84 0.65 -7.98 -13.40
C ARG A 84 -0.64 -8.62 -12.89
N LEU A 85 -0.73 -8.89 -11.58
CA LEU A 85 -1.96 -9.42 -10.98
C LEU A 85 -3.11 -8.42 -11.08
N LEU A 86 -2.83 -7.12 -10.96
CA LEU A 86 -3.83 -6.07 -11.11
C LEU A 86 -4.26 -5.90 -12.57
N GLU A 87 -3.32 -5.92 -13.52
CA GLU A 87 -3.62 -5.90 -14.96
C GLU A 87 -4.50 -7.09 -15.37
N GLU A 88 -4.12 -8.30 -14.97
CA GLU A 88 -4.84 -9.53 -15.30
C GLU A 88 -6.18 -9.62 -14.56
N GLY A 89 -6.23 -9.23 -13.29
CA GLY A 89 -7.42 -9.35 -12.43
C GLY A 89 -8.47 -8.27 -12.66
N LEU A 90 -8.07 -7.07 -13.08
CA LEU A 90 -8.96 -5.92 -13.28
C LEU A 90 -9.12 -5.53 -14.76
N GLY A 91 -8.39 -6.18 -15.67
CA GLY A 91 -8.36 -5.80 -17.08
C GLY A 91 -7.78 -4.40 -17.30
N ALA A 92 -6.89 -3.96 -16.40
CA ALA A 92 -6.29 -2.64 -16.47
C ALA A 92 -5.33 -2.54 -17.66
N TRP A 93 -5.29 -1.35 -18.30
CA TRP A 93 -4.36 -1.10 -19.40
C TRP A 93 -2.90 -0.98 -18.93
N GLY A 94 -2.71 -0.61 -17.66
CA GLY A 94 -1.40 -0.54 -17.01
C GLY A 94 -1.57 -0.18 -15.54
N VAL A 95 -0.47 -0.16 -14.79
CA VAL A 95 -0.49 0.16 -13.35
C VAL A 95 0.48 1.30 -13.04
N GLY A 96 -0.05 2.37 -12.47
CA GLY A 96 0.72 3.45 -11.86
C GLY A 96 1.33 3.01 -10.54
N LEU A 97 2.58 3.40 -10.31
CA LEU A 97 3.32 3.09 -9.09
C LEU A 97 3.78 4.38 -8.40
N ILE A 98 3.48 4.50 -7.11
CA ILE A 98 3.90 5.63 -6.27
C ILE A 98 4.69 5.08 -5.08
N PHE A 99 5.90 5.62 -4.87
CA PHE A 99 6.69 5.36 -3.67
C PHE A 99 6.39 6.40 -2.60
N GLU A 100 5.96 5.94 -1.42
CA GLU A 100 5.83 6.77 -0.24
C GLU A 100 6.68 6.16 0.88
N GLY A 101 7.94 6.57 0.88
CA GLY A 101 8.97 6.02 1.75
C GLY A 101 9.21 4.52 1.56
N ASN A 102 8.89 3.70 2.55
CA ASN A 102 9.03 2.24 2.47
C ASN A 102 7.76 1.52 1.99
N ARG A 103 6.73 2.28 1.61
CA ARG A 103 5.47 1.76 1.08
C ARG A 103 5.36 2.08 -0.39
N MET A 104 4.67 1.22 -1.11
CA MET A 104 4.39 1.37 -2.52
C MET A 104 2.88 1.30 -2.75
N TYR A 105 2.33 2.31 -3.41
CA TYR A 105 0.94 2.33 -3.84
C TYR A 105 0.88 1.97 -5.32
N LEU A 106 0.09 0.95 -5.65
CA LEU A 106 -0.16 0.50 -7.01
C LEU A 106 -1.59 0.83 -7.39
N HIS A 107 -1.73 1.61 -8.45
CA HIS A 107 -2.99 2.09 -8.96
C HIS A 107 -3.20 1.51 -10.36
N PRO A 108 -4.21 0.64 -10.57
CA PRO A 108 -4.54 0.12 -11.89
C PRO A 108 -5.14 1.19 -12.81
#